data_AF-A0A3P6GTW8-F1
#
_entry.id   AF-A0A3P6GTW8-F1
#
_cell.length_a   1.000
_cell.length_b   1.000
_cell.length_c   1.000
_cell.angle_alpha   90.00
_cell.angle_beta   90.00
_cell.angle_gamma   90.00
#
_symmetry.space_group_name_H-M   'P 1'
#
loop_
_entity.id
_entity.type
_entity.pdbx_description
1 polymer ?
#
loop_
_entity_poly.entity_id
_entity_poly.type
_entity_poly.pdbx_seq_one_letter_code
_entity_poly.pdbx_strand_id
1 'polypeptide(L)' 'MADSKAFFFDLKSGRCSSVVDAMLLRYWEARNVKGGGELMWISVVKPQPGDRILNACAAPGGKTLFMASC' A
#
# COMPACT_ATOMS: atom_id res chain seq x y z
N MET A 1 -20.50 -10.65 6.96
CA MET A 1 -19.49 -9.70 7.50
C MET A 1 -19.19 -8.75 6.37
N ALA A 2 -19.64 -7.49 6.47
CA ALA A 2 -19.44 -6.52 5.39
C ALA A 2 -17.95 -6.15 5.35
N ASP A 3 -17.24 -6.59 4.31
CA ASP A 3 -15.84 -6.23 4.10
C ASP A 3 -15.77 -4.79 3.58
N SER A 4 -15.93 -3.84 4.50
CA SER A 4 -15.76 -2.42 4.20
C SER A 4 -14.27 -2.15 4.01
N LYS A 5 -13.83 -2.08 2.76
CA LYS A 5 -12.46 -1.68 2.40
C LYS A 5 -12.12 -0.34 3.04
N ALA A 6 -11.11 -0.33 3.90
CA ALA A 6 -10.72 0.86 4.65
C ALA A 6 -9.81 1.78 3.84
N PHE A 7 -9.81 3.08 4.13
CA PHE A 7 -8.78 4.01 3.68
C PHE A 7 -7.58 3.98 4.62
N PHE A 8 -6.39 4.37 4.15
CA PHE A 8 -5.21 4.49 5.03
C PHE A 8 -5.48 5.43 6.22
N PHE A 9 -6.31 6.45 6.04
CA PHE A 9 -6.71 7.37 7.10
C PHE A 9 -7.56 6.70 8.20
N ASP A 10 -8.28 5.63 7.87
CA ASP A 10 -9.10 4.88 8.83
C ASP A 10 -8.28 3.92 9.69
N LEU A 11 -7.01 3.68 9.33
CA LEU A 11 -6.09 2.86 10.11
C LEU A 11 -5.67 3.64 11.35
N LYS A 12 -6.35 3.34 12.47
CA LYS A 12 -6.03 3.88 13.79
C LYS A 12 -5.53 2.76 14.68
N SER A 13 -4.61 3.08 15.59
CA SER A 13 -4.21 2.17 16.66
C SER A 13 -5.44 1.75 17.47
N GLY A 14 -5.65 0.43 17.62
CA GLY A 14 -6.75 -0.13 18.41
C GLY A 14 -7.81 -0.90 17.62
N ARG A 15 -7.84 -0.82 16.28
CA ARG A 15 -8.60 -1.77 15.45
C ARG A 15 -7.75 -3.00 15.16
N CYS A 16 -8.26 -4.19 15.47
CA CYS A 16 -7.52 -5.44 15.33
C CYS A 16 -7.65 -6.09 13.94
N SER A 17 -8.53 -5.59 13.07
CA SER A 17 -8.71 -6.11 11.71
C SER A 17 -9.18 -5.01 10.76
N SER A 18 -8.49 -4.87 9.63
CA SER A 18 -8.83 -3.96 8.54
C SER A 18 -8.22 -4.47 7.25
N VAL A 19 -8.97 -4.41 6.15
CA VAL A 19 -8.49 -4.76 4.82
C VAL A 19 -8.37 -3.47 3.99
N VAL A 20 -7.20 -3.26 3.40
CA VAL A 20 -6.90 -2.11 2.54
C VAL A 20 -6.30 -2.61 1.23
N ASP A 21 -6.96 -2.31 0.12
CA ASP A 21 -6.33 -2.44 -1.20
C ASP A 21 -5.29 -1.34 -1.40
N ALA A 22 -4.05 -1.72 -1.69
CA ALA A 22 -2.96 -0.80 -1.97
C ALA A 22 -1.98 -1.38 -2.98
N MET A 23 -1.30 -0.51 -3.73
CA MET A 23 -0.24 -0.88 -4.66
C MET A 23 1.12 -0.78 -3.98
N LEU A 24 1.93 -1.83 -4.10
CA LEU A 24 3.32 -1.85 -3.66
C LEU A 24 4.18 -0.90 -4.51
N LEU A 25 4.86 0.04 -3.85
CA LEU A 25 5.80 0.98 -4.47
C LEU A 25 7.25 0.54 -4.32
N ARG A 26 7.67 0.21 -3.10
CA ARG A 26 9.06 -0.17 -2.80
C ARG A 26 9.12 -1.27 -1.77
N TYR A 27 10.11 -2.12 -1.99
CA TYR A 27 10.41 -3.23 -1.12
C TYR A 27 11.85 -3.14 -0.62
N TRP A 28 12.05 -3.43 0.66
CA TRP A 28 13.36 -3.50 1.29
C TRP A 28 13.37 -4.60 2.35
N GLU A 29 14.49 -5.32 2.42
CA GLU A 29 14.79 -6.29 3.48
C GLU A 29 16.14 -5.96 4.11
N ALA A 30 16.22 -6.07 5.44
CA ALA A 30 17.45 -6.05 6.20
C ALA A 30 17.59 -7.37 6.96
N ARG A 31 18.48 -8.24 6.48
CA ARG A 31 18.68 -9.61 7.00
C ARG A 31 19.77 -9.72 8.08
N ASN A 32 20.42 -8.62 8.45
CA ASN A 32 21.53 -8.62 9.41
C ASN A 32 21.37 -7.50 10.45
N VAL A 33 20.19 -7.46 11.08
CA VAL A 33 19.95 -6.49 12.16
C VAL A 33 20.63 -7.00 13.43
N LYS A 34 21.31 -6.10 14.15
CA LYS A 34 21.96 -6.44 15.43
C LYS A 34 20.94 -7.15 16.33
N GLY A 35 21.26 -8.37 16.77
CA GLY A 35 20.34 -9.23 17.52
C GLY A 35 19.77 -10.41 16.71
N GLY A 36 20.21 -10.63 15.46
CA GLY A 36 19.81 -11.80 14.66
C GLY A 36 18.39 -11.70 14.08
N GLY A 37 17.83 -10.50 14.04
CA GLY A 37 16.50 -10.25 13.47
C GLY A 37 16.53 -9.92 11.97
N GLU A 38 15.41 -10.17 11.31
CA GLU A 38 15.13 -9.72 9.95
C GLU A 38 14.08 -8.60 10.00
N LEU A 39 14.32 -7.52 9.25
CA LEU A 39 13.36 -6.43 9.10
C LEU A 39 12.94 -6.31 7.64
N MET A 40 11.65 -6.10 7.43
CA MET A 40 11.05 -5.88 6.13
C MET A 40 10.40 -4.50 6.13
N TRP A 41 10.72 -3.68 5.13
CA TRP A 41 10.07 -2.39 4.93
C TRP A 41 9.37 -2.38 3.58
N ILE A 42 8.12 -1.94 3.60
CA ILE A 42 7.26 -1.88 2.42
C ILE A 42 6.70 -0.47 2.34
N SER A 43 6.82 0.16 1.18
CA SER A 43 6.09 1.39 0.86
C SER A 43 4.95 1.02 -0.08
N VAL A 44 3.72 1.39 0.29
CA VAL A 44 2.50 1.14 -0.47
C VAL A 44 1.74 2.45 -0.71
N VAL A 45 0.92 2.51 -1.76
CA VAL A 45 0.04 3.65 -2.06
C VAL A 45 -1.37 3.18 -2.37
N LYS A 46 -2.36 3.92 -1.86
CA LYS A 46 -3.77 3.77 -2.24
C LYS A 46 -4.25 5.15 -2.70
N PRO A 47 -4.52 5.33 -4.01
CA PRO A 47 -5.07 6.57 -4.53
C PRO A 47 -6.37 6.96 -3.81
N GLN A 48 -6.53 8.22 -3.46
CA GLN A 48 -7.81 8.79 -3.04
C GLN A 48 -8.32 9.80 -4.07
N PRO A 49 -9.64 10.02 -4.17
CA PRO A 49 -10.19 11.06 -5.04
C PRO A 49 -9.59 12.44 -4.71
N GLY A 50 -8.93 13.05 -5.69
CA GLY A 50 -8.24 14.34 -5.54
C GLY A 50 -6.71 14.23 -5.43
N ASP A 51 -6.15 13.04 -5.20
CA ASP A 51 -4.71 12.84 -5.23
C ASP A 51 -4.13 12.98 -6.64
N ARG A 52 -2.95 13.60 -6.75
CA ARG A 52 -2.18 13.70 -8.00
C ARG A 52 -1.05 12.68 -7.99
N ILE A 53 -1.33 11.49 -8.51
CA ILE A 53 -0.34 10.39 -8.57
C ILE A 53 0.26 10.30 -9.97
N LEU A 54 1.59 10.33 -10.04
CA LEU A 54 2.34 10.13 -11.28
C LEU A 54 2.83 8.69 -11.38
N ASN A 55 2.30 7.94 -12.35
CA ASN A 55 2.89 6.65 -12.71
C ASN A 55 4.02 6.86 -13.73
N ALA A 56 5.27 6.80 -13.26
CA ALA A 56 6.45 6.99 -14.10
C ALA A 56 6.59 5.92 -15.20
N CYS A 57 6.07 4.70 -14.99
CA CYS A 57 6.06 3.61 -15.97
C CYS A 57 4.61 3.14 -16.19
N ALA A 58 3.89 3.90 -17.01
CA ALA A 58 2.48 3.64 -17.28
C ALA A 58 2.23 2.47 -18.25
N ALA A 59 3.16 2.14 -19.14
CA ALA A 59 2.99 1.05 -20.11
C ALA A 59 3.12 -0.34 -19.43
N PRO A 60 2.28 -1.34 -19.77
CA PRO A 60 1.22 -1.36 -20.78
C PRO A 60 -0.18 -0.88 -20.31
N GLY A 61 -0.30 -0.18 -19.19
CA GLY A 61 -1.53 0.53 -18.78
C GLY A 61 -2.32 -0.12 -17.64
N GLY A 62 -2.18 -1.43 -17.42
CA GLY A 62 -3.00 -2.18 -16.45
C GLY A 62 -2.90 -1.66 -15.00
N LYS A 63 -1.70 -1.25 -14.57
CA LYS A 63 -1.46 -0.70 -13.22
C LYS A 63 -2.14 0.66 -13.04
N THR A 64 -2.16 1.48 -14.09
CA THR A 64 -2.79 2.81 -14.10
C THR A 64 -4.32 2.70 -14.06
N LEU A 65 -4.90 1.77 -14.83
CA LEU A 65 -6.34 1.51 -14.79
C LEU A 65 -6.81 1.01 -13.42
N PHE A 66 -6.03 0.14 -12.77
CA PHE A 66 -6.33 -0.29 -11.41
C PHE A 66 -6.29 0.87 -10.41
N MET A 67 -5.32 1.78 -10.54
CA MET A 67 -5.24 2.99 -9.71
C MET A 67 -6.39 3.98 -9.96
N ALA A 68 -6.88 4.09 -11.20
CA ALA A 68 -7.99 4.98 -11.56
C ALA A 68 -9.37 4.42 -11.19
N SER A 69 -9.47 3.10 -10.98
CA SER A 69 -10.71 2.42 -10.58
C SER A 69 -10.92 2.36 -9.07
N CYS A 70 -9.93 2.80 -8.27
CA CYS A 70 -10.02 2.89 -6.82
C CYS A 70 -10.76 4.18 -6.41
#